data_AF-A0A7C6ZP09-F1
#
_entry.id   AF-A0A7C6ZP09-F1
#
_cell.length_a   1.000
_cell.length_b   1.000
_cell.length_c   1.000
_cell.angle_alpha   90.00
_cell.angle_beta   90.00
_cell.angle_gamma   90.00
#
_symmetry.space_group_name_H-M   'P 1'
#
loop_
_entity.id
_entity.type
_entity.pdbx_description
1 polymer ?
#
loop_
_entity_poly.entity_id
_entity_poly.type
_entity_poly.pdbx_seq_one_letter_code
_entity_poly.pdbx_strand_id
1 'polypeptide(L)'
;MYKTIPEAVDLVDELKPLVADVADVEIVVCPPFTALSAVRDALKGSNIGLGAQDVFWEAEGAYTGEVSVGMLEDAGCTYCIVGHSER
;
A
#
# COMPACT_ATOMS: atom_id res chain seq x y z
N MET A 1 -8.41 0.65 -9.99
CA MET A 1 -8.44 -0.79 -9.64
C MET A 1 -7.65 -1.60 -10.67
N TYR A 2 -6.39 -1.93 -10.38
CA TYR A 2 -5.49 -2.66 -11.29
C TYR A 2 -4.52 -3.54 -10.49
N LYS A 3 -3.94 -4.53 -11.18
CA LYS A 3 -2.93 -5.49 -10.71
C LYS A 3 -3.43 -6.54 -9.73
N THR A 4 -3.14 -7.78 -10.05
CA THR A 4 -3.17 -8.95 -9.17
C THR A 4 -1.93 -8.96 -8.27
N ILE A 5 -1.86 -9.91 -7.33
CA ILE A 5 -0.72 -10.03 -6.41
C ILE A 5 0.63 -10.16 -7.16
N PRO A 6 0.81 -11.07 -8.14
CA PRO A 6 2.08 -11.19 -8.87
C PRO A 6 2.43 -9.90 -9.63
N GLU A 7 1.47 -9.32 -10.35
CA GLU A 7 1.70 -8.09 -11.12
C GLU A 7 2.06 -6.88 -10.23
N ALA A 8 1.55 -6.85 -8.99
CA ALA A 8 1.90 -5.83 -8.02
C ALA A 8 3.32 -6.02 -7.47
N VAL A 9 3.73 -7.26 -7.21
CA VAL A 9 5.09 -7.61 -6.77
C VAL A 9 6.11 -7.31 -7.88
N ASP A 10 5.83 -7.78 -9.10
CA ASP A 10 6.70 -7.55 -10.27
C ASP A 10 6.95 -6.05 -10.48
N LEU A 11 5.89 -5.22 -10.39
CA LEU A 11 6.01 -3.78 -10.51
C LEU A 11 6.97 -3.17 -9.47
N VAL A 12 6.85 -3.56 -8.20
CA VAL A 12 7.70 -2.96 -7.15
C VAL A 12 9.14 -3.47 -7.22
N ASP A 13 9.35 -4.72 -7.64
CA ASP A 13 10.69 -5.25 -7.87
C ASP A 13 11.39 -4.57 -9.06
N GLU A 14 10.64 -4.23 -10.12
CA GLU A 14 11.14 -3.40 -11.22
C GLU A 14 11.42 -1.95 -10.79
N LEU A 15 10.57 -1.38 -9.92
CA LEU A 15 10.67 0.02 -9.49
C LEU A 15 11.85 0.26 -8.53
N LYS A 16 12.07 -0.65 -7.58
CA LYS A 16 13.11 -0.57 -6.54
C LYS A 16 14.49 -0.08 -7.03
N PRO A 17 15.13 -0.72 -8.03
CA PRO A 17 16.45 -0.28 -8.48
C PRO A 17 16.43 1.07 -9.21
N LEU A 18 15.30 1.47 -9.79
CA LEU A 18 15.18 2.73 -10.54
C LEU A 18 15.16 3.96 -9.63
N VAL A 19 14.76 3.76 -8.36
CA VAL A 19 14.58 4.85 -7.41
C VAL A 19 15.49 4.76 -6.18
N ALA A 20 16.39 3.77 -6.13
CA ALA A 20 17.22 3.48 -4.96
C ALA A 20 18.09 4.67 -4.51
N ASP A 21 18.55 5.50 -5.45
CA ASP A 21 19.41 6.66 -5.17
C ASP A 21 18.62 7.97 -4.97
N VAL A 22 17.29 7.93 -5.01
CA VAL A 22 16.43 9.10 -4.81
C VAL A 22 16.26 9.33 -3.29
N ALA A 23 16.64 10.52 -2.84
CA ALA A 23 16.67 10.86 -1.40
C ALA A 23 15.97 12.19 -1.05
N ASP A 24 15.57 12.97 -2.05
CA ASP A 24 14.98 14.31 -1.90
C ASP A 24 13.44 14.33 -2.01
N VAL A 25 12.84 13.18 -2.34
CA VAL A 25 11.38 13.01 -2.42
C VAL A 25 10.95 11.71 -1.76
N GLU A 26 9.72 11.69 -1.23
CA GLU A 26 9.08 10.49 -0.70
C GLU A 26 8.39 9.72 -1.83
N ILE A 27 8.62 8.41 -1.87
CA ILE A 27 8.05 7.52 -2.89
C ILE A 27 7.13 6.53 -2.18
N VAL A 28 5.87 6.46 -2.61
CA VAL A 28 4.85 5.60 -1.99
C VAL A 28 4.11 4.85 -3.08
N VAL A 29 3.86 3.56 -2.86
CA VAL A 29 2.97 2.75 -3.71
C VAL A 29 1.71 2.37 -2.95
N CYS A 30 0.55 2.50 -3.61
CA CYS A 30 -0.75 2.16 -3.04
C CYS A 30 -1.41 1.02 -3.83
N PRO A 31 -1.02 -0.26 -3.62
CA PRO A 31 -1.64 -1.39 -4.33
C PRO A 31 -3.07 -1.67 -3.80
N PRO A 32 -3.87 -2.51 -4.51
CA PRO A 32 -5.14 -2.98 -3.95
C PRO A 32 -4.95 -3.72 -2.62
N PHE A 33 -5.96 -3.69 -1.75
CA PHE A 33 -5.90 -4.32 -0.42
C PHE A 33 -5.45 -5.78 -0.44
N THR A 34 -5.86 -6.53 -1.47
CA THR A 34 -5.51 -7.94 -1.66
C THR A 34 -4.01 -8.19 -1.86
N ALA A 35 -3.23 -7.16 -2.22
CA ALA A 35 -1.81 -7.27 -2.49
C ALA A 35 -0.91 -6.59 -1.45
N LEU A 36 -1.47 -5.90 -0.44
CA LEU A 36 -0.69 -5.13 0.55
C LEU A 36 0.41 -5.96 1.22
N SER A 37 0.06 -7.13 1.76
CA SER A 37 1.01 -7.97 2.50
C SER A 37 2.16 -8.48 1.61
N ALA A 38 1.85 -8.88 0.37
CA ALA A 38 2.87 -9.35 -0.58
C ALA A 38 3.80 -8.21 -1.02
N VAL A 39 3.23 -7.03 -1.29
CA VAL A 39 4.01 -5.84 -1.65
C VAL A 39 4.87 -5.37 -0.49
N ARG A 40 4.36 -5.37 0.76
CA ARG A 40 5.16 -5.07 1.96
C ARG A 40 6.43 -5.92 2.01
N ASP A 41 6.31 -7.23 1.76
CA ASP A 41 7.45 -8.12 1.80
C ASP A 41 8.44 -7.86 0.65
N ALA A 42 7.95 -7.54 -0.55
CA ALA A 42 8.79 -7.18 -1.70
C ALA A 42 9.54 -5.84 -1.52
N LEU A 43 8.95 -4.89 -0.78
CA LEU A 43 9.52 -3.57 -0.50
C LEU A 43 10.61 -3.56 0.57
N LYS A 44 10.88 -4.68 1.27
CA LYS A 44 11.89 -4.74 2.33
C LYS A 44 13.25 -4.23 1.84
N GLY A 45 13.82 -3.30 2.59
CA GLY A 45 15.13 -2.69 2.30
C GLY A 45 15.11 -1.64 1.19
N SER A 46 13.94 -1.29 0.64
CA SER A 46 13.81 -0.18 -0.30
C SER A 46 13.51 1.15 0.40
N ASN A 47 13.65 2.26 -0.33
CA ASN A 47 13.23 3.60 0.08
C ASN A 47 11.75 3.90 -0.27
N ILE A 48 10.97 2.89 -0.67
CA ILE A 48 9.58 3.05 -1.10
C ILE A 48 8.65 2.71 0.07
N GLY A 49 7.79 3.66 0.45
CA GLY A 49 6.73 3.46 1.42
C GLY A 49 5.53 2.69 0.87
N LEU A 50 4.80 2.03 1.76
CA LEU A 50 3.55 1.36 1.43
C LEU A 50 2.36 2.22 1.86
N GLY A 51 1.38 2.37 0.97
CA GLY A 51 0.13 3.06 1.26
C GLY A 51 -1.10 2.24 0.89
N ALA A 52 -2.24 2.64 1.42
CA ALA A 52 -3.55 2.09 1.09
C ALA A 52 -4.38 3.07 0.24
N GLN A 53 -5.40 2.54 -0.44
CA GLN A 53 -6.27 3.33 -1.33
C GLN A 53 -7.51 3.89 -0.65
N ASP A 54 -7.88 3.36 0.51
CA ASP A 54 -9.01 3.80 1.32
C ASP A 54 -8.88 3.23 2.75
N VAL A 55 -9.62 3.79 3.70
CA VAL A 55 -9.70 3.29 5.07
C VAL A 55 -11.04 3.63 5.71
N PHE A 56 -11.54 2.71 6.53
CA PHE A 56 -12.73 2.93 7.34
C PHE A 56 -12.36 3.60 8.67
N TRP A 57 -13.18 4.54 9.13
CA TRP A 57 -12.87 5.40 10.28
C TRP A 57 -13.04 4.70 11.64
N GLU A 58 -13.85 3.63 11.71
CA GLU A 58 -13.98 2.85 12.94
C GLU A 58 -12.79 1.91 13.13
N ALA A 59 -12.38 1.71 14.39
CA ALA A 59 -11.26 0.82 14.71
C ALA A 59 -11.58 -0.66 14.43
N GLU A 60 -12.79 -1.10 14.75
CA GLU A 60 -13.32 -2.45 14.54
C GLU A 60 -14.84 -2.48 14.71
N GLY A 61 -15.51 -3.52 14.19
CA GLY A 61 -16.95 -3.71 14.41
C GLY A 61 -17.64 -4.56 13.34
N ALA A 62 -18.98 -4.52 13.35
CA ALA A 62 -19.83 -5.27 12.43
C ALA A 62 -19.94 -4.58 11.05
N TYR A 63 -18.80 -4.39 10.39
CA TYR A 63 -18.65 -3.67 9.12
C TYR A 63 -18.06 -4.59 8.04
N THR A 64 -18.87 -5.54 7.56
CA THR A 64 -18.41 -6.53 6.57
C THR A 64 -17.88 -5.86 5.31
N GLY A 65 -16.60 -6.12 4.99
CA GLY A 65 -15.93 -5.61 3.79
C GLY A 65 -15.08 -4.36 4.02
N GLU A 66 -15.19 -3.73 5.19
CA GLU A 66 -14.39 -2.56 5.55
C GLU A 66 -12.99 -2.94 6.04
N VAL A 67 -12.04 -2.00 5.90
CA VAL A 67 -10.65 -2.15 6.34
C VAL A 67 -10.33 -1.03 7.31
N SER A 68 -9.96 -1.36 8.56
CA SER A 68 -9.65 -0.36 9.57
C SER A 68 -8.19 0.11 9.51
N VAL A 69 -7.92 1.25 10.14
CA VAL A 69 -6.55 1.80 10.28
C VAL A 69 -5.59 0.75 10.86
N GLY A 70 -6.00 0.04 11.93
CA GLY A 70 -5.16 -0.97 12.56
C GLY A 70 -4.80 -2.15 11.65
N MET A 71 -5.70 -2.53 10.74
CA MET A 71 -5.41 -3.57 9.73
C MET A 71 -4.39 -3.09 8.70
N LEU A 72 -4.45 -1.81 8.31
CA LEU A 72 -3.49 -1.22 7.38
C LEU A 72 -2.11 -1.05 8.02
N GLU A 73 -2.06 -0.63 9.28
CA GLU A 73 -0.81 -0.53 10.06
C GLU A 73 -0.14 -1.91 10.19
N ASP A 74 -0.90 -2.96 10.51
CA ASP A 74 -0.40 -4.35 10.56
C ASP A 74 0.12 -4.84 9.18
N ALA A 75 -0.57 -4.45 8.11
CA ALA A 75 -0.11 -4.69 6.75
C ALA A 75 1.14 -3.88 6.35
N GLY A 76 1.61 -2.96 7.20
CA GLY A 76 2.81 -2.15 7.01
C GLY A 76 2.59 -0.85 6.25
N CYS A 77 1.35 -0.39 6.11
CA CYS A 77 1.04 0.89 5.47
C CYS A 77 1.43 2.05 6.38
N THR A 78 2.05 3.08 5.81
CA THR A 78 2.35 4.36 6.48
C THR A 78 1.57 5.54 5.88
N TYR A 79 0.87 5.30 4.77
CA TYR A 79 0.05 6.28 4.06
C TYR A 79 -1.33 5.70 3.74
N CYS A 80 -2.34 6.56 3.62
CA CYS A 80 -3.64 6.19 3.07
C CYS A 80 -4.21 7.34 2.25
N ILE A 81 -4.69 7.02 1.05
CA ILE A 81 -5.49 7.95 0.25
C ILE A 81 -6.88 8.01 0.88
N VAL A 82 -7.44 9.22 1.04
CA VAL A 82 -8.79 9.45 1.55
C VAL A 82 -9.44 10.57 0.73
N GLY A 83 -10.74 10.43 0.42
CA GLY A 83 -11.49 11.43 -0.35
C GLY A 83 -11.11 11.50 -1.83
N HIS A 84 -10.60 10.40 -2.39
CA HIS A 84 -10.40 10.29 -3.83
C HIS A 84 -11.73 10.46 -4.57
N SER A 85 -11.78 11.17 -5.70
CA SER A 85 -13.03 11.50 -6.41
C SER A 85 -13.86 10.31 -6.89
N GLU A 86 -13.27 9.12 -6.94
CA GLU A 86 -13.96 7.86 -7.28
C GLU A 86 -14.66 7.21 -6.06
N ARG A 87 -14.52 7.82 -4.86
CA ARG A 87 -15.11 7.38 -3.60
C ARG A 87 -16.01 8.45 -2.98
#